data_AF-A0A1G5T7D4-F1
#
_entry.id   AF-A0A1G5T7D4-F1
#
_cell.length_a   1.000
_cell.length_b   1.000
_cell.length_c   1.000
_cell.angle_alpha   90.00
_cell.angle_beta   90.00
_cell.angle_gamma   90.00
#
_symmetry.space_group_name_H-M   'P 1'
#
loop_
_entity.id
_entity.type
_entity.pdbx_description
1 polymer ?
#
loop_
_entity_poly.entity_id
_entity_poly.type
_entity_poly.pdbx_seq_one_letter_code
_entity_poly.pdbx_strand_id
1 'polypeptide(L)' 'MNAIRAIARELLGLVVDDVGFAAATLGWIAFVWVFATMAPQPVPWMAILLFCGVAAILVESVLRRSGAAR' A
#
# COMPACT_ATOMS: atom_id res chain seq x y z
N MET A 1 -13.57 26.59 -20.35
CA MET A 1 -12.21 26.27 -19.84
C MET A 1 -12.22 25.56 -18.47
N ASN A 2 -13.29 24.83 -18.13
CA ASN A 2 -13.49 24.34 -16.75
C ASN A 2 -13.52 22.80 -16.61
N ALA A 3 -13.69 22.04 -17.69
CA ALA A 3 -13.73 20.58 -17.64
C ALA A 3 -12.34 19.96 -17.40
N ILE A 4 -11.32 20.41 -18.13
CA ILE A 4 -9.95 19.90 -18.01
C ILE A 4 -9.39 20.13 -16.59
N ARG A 5 -9.68 21.28 -15.99
CA ARG A 5 -9.25 21.61 -14.62
C ARG A 5 -9.98 20.78 -13.56
N ALA A 6 -11.24 20.43 -13.80
CA ALA A 6 -12.00 19.55 -12.91
C ALA A 6 -11.49 18.11 -12.99
N ILE A 7 -11.30 17.59 -14.21
CA ILE A 7 -10.74 16.25 -14.46
C ILE A 7 -9.35 16.12 -13.83
N ALA A 8 -8.47 17.11 -14.02
CA ALA A 8 -7.14 17.10 -13.42
C ALA A 8 -7.19 17.12 -11.88
N ARG A 9 -8.15 17.82 -11.28
CA ARG A 9 -8.33 17.87 -9.82
C ARG A 9 -8.87 16.54 -9.28
N GLU A 10 -9.82 15.91 -9.94
CA GLU A 10 -10.32 14.59 -9.56
C GLU A 10 -9.26 13.51 -9.70
N LEU A 11 -8.50 13.51 -10.80
CA LEU A 11 -7.39 12.58 -10.99
C LEU A 11 -6.30 12.75 -9.93
N LEU A 12 -5.92 14.00 -9.62
CA LEU A 12 -4.97 14.28 -8.55
C LEU A 12 -5.53 13.90 -7.17
N GLY A 13 -6.82 14.12 -6.93
CA GLY A 13 -7.50 13.71 -5.70
C GLY A 13 -7.50 12.20 -5.52
N LEU A 14 -7.86 11.44 -6.56
CA LEU A 14 -7.81 9.98 -6.60
C LEU A 14 -6.41 9.45 -6.33
N VAL A 15 -5.41 10.00 -7.01
CA VAL A 15 -4.01 9.60 -6.82
C VAL A 15 -3.58 9.89 -5.37
N VAL A 16 -3.85 11.09 -4.86
CA VAL A 16 -3.46 11.50 -3.50
C VAL A 16 -4.15 10.65 -2.43
N ASP A 17 -5.43 10.30 -2.59
CA ASP A 17 -6.13 9.38 -1.68
C ASP A 17 -5.50 7.98 -1.69
N ASP A 18 -4.95 7.54 -2.82
CA ASP A 18 -4.26 6.25 -2.98
C ASP A 18 -2.76 6.29 -2.63
N VAL A 19 -2.14 7.48 -2.48
CA VAL A 19 -0.71 7.61 -2.13
C VAL A 19 -0.40 6.90 -0.82
N GLY A 20 -1.26 7.01 0.20
CA GLY A 20 -1.04 6.36 1.49
C GLY A 20 -0.99 4.84 1.38
N PHE A 21 -1.93 4.25 0.63
CA PHE A 21 -1.99 2.81 0.39
C PHE A 21 -0.79 2.33 -0.45
N ALA A 22 -0.45 3.06 -1.50
CA ALA A 22 0.69 2.76 -2.36
C ALA A 22 2.02 2.85 -1.58
N ALA A 23 2.21 3.92 -0.81
CA ALA A 23 3.42 4.12 0.00
C ALA A 23 3.57 3.05 1.08
N ALA A 24 2.49 2.67 1.77
CA ALA A 24 2.51 1.59 2.76
C ALA A 24 2.89 0.25 2.10
N THR A 25 2.27 -0.08 0.97
CA THR A 25 2.55 -1.32 0.24
C THR A 25 4.00 -1.37 -0.25
N LEU A 26 4.49 -0.31 -0.88
CA LEU A 26 5.87 -0.22 -1.34
C LEU A 26 6.87 -0.25 -0.19
N GLY A 27 6.56 0.43 0.92
CA GLY A 27 7.38 0.41 2.13
C GLY A 27 7.50 -0.99 2.72
N TRP A 28 6.40 -1.75 2.76
CA TRP A 28 6.42 -3.14 3.24
C TRP A 28 7.20 -4.07 2.30
N ILE A 29 7.01 -3.95 0.99
CA ILE A 29 7.79 -4.71 -0.01
C ILE A 29 9.28 -4.44 0.17
N ALA A 30 9.67 -3.16 0.27
CA ALA A 30 11.06 -2.77 0.48
C ALA A 30 11.62 -3.33 1.80
N PHE A 31 10.84 -3.26 2.87
CA PHE A 31 11.22 -3.83 4.16
C PHE A 31 11.46 -5.34 4.09
N VAL A 32 10.52 -6.11 3.54
CA VAL A 32 10.67 -7.57 3.40
C VAL A 32 11.81 -7.93 2.46
N TRP A 33 12.01 -7.15 1.39
CA TRP A 33 13.11 -7.35 0.46
C TRP A 33 14.48 -7.14 1.13
N VAL A 34 14.67 -6.05 1.86
CA VAL A 34 15.90 -5.78 2.63
C VAL A 34 16.11 -6.86 3.68
N PHE A 35 15.06 -7.24 4.40
CA PHE A 35 15.16 -8.30 5.40
C PHE A 35 15.58 -9.64 4.79
N ALA A 36 15.05 -10.00 3.61
CA ALA A 36 15.41 -11.20 2.89
C ALA A 36 16.87 -11.18 2.38
N THR A 37 17.38 -10.02 1.93
CA THR A 37 18.75 -9.89 1.43
C THR A 37 19.79 -9.89 2.55
N MET A 38 19.41 -9.49 3.77
CA MET A 38 20.29 -9.56 4.94
C MET A 38 20.30 -10.94 5.60
N ALA A 39 19.40 -11.85 5.22
CA ALA A 39 19.36 -13.19 5.79
C ALA A 39 20.53 -14.05 5.25
N PRO A 40 21.30 -14.75 6.11
CA PRO A 40 22.43 -15.58 5.68
C PRO A 40 22.03 -16.82 4.87
N GLN A 41 20.75 -17.18 4.88
CA GLN A 41 20.19 -18.30 4.13
C GLN A 41 18.73 -18.01 3.73
N PRO A 42 18.20 -18.67 2.69
CA PRO A 42 16.80 -18.51 2.28
C PRO A 42 15.85 -18.82 3.43
N VAL A 43 14.95 -17.88 3.72
CA VAL A 43 14.00 -18.00 4.81
C VAL A 43 12.64 -18.45 4.25
N PRO A 44 12.15 -19.66 4.57
CA PRO A 44 10.97 -20.25 3.92
C PRO A 44 9.67 -19.46 4.12
N TRP A 45 9.55 -18.75 5.25
CA TRP A 45 8.34 -18.03 5.61
C TRP A 45 8.29 -16.60 5.05
N MET A 46 9.28 -16.17 4.26
CA MET A 46 9.34 -14.80 3.76
C MET A 46 8.17 -14.45 2.83
N ALA A 47 7.73 -15.41 2.00
CA ALA A 47 6.55 -15.24 1.16
C ALA A 47 5.26 -15.06 2.00
N ILE A 48 5.16 -15.79 3.12
CA ILE A 48 4.03 -15.67 4.06
C ILE A 48 4.06 -14.30 4.74
N LEU A 49 5.23 -13.84 5.21
CA LEU A 49 5.37 -12.52 5.83
C LEU A 49 4.99 -11.40 4.84
N LEU A 50 5.46 -11.48 3.60
CA LEU A 50 5.10 -10.53 2.55
C LEU A 50 3.60 -10.49 2.34
N PHE A 51 2.99 -11.65 2.12
CA PHE A 51 1.55 -11.79 1.90
C PHE A 51 0.75 -11.21 3.07
N CYS A 52 1.07 -11.61 4.30
CA CYS A 52 0.36 -11.18 5.50
C CYS A 52 0.42 -9.65 5.68
N GLY A 53 1.57 -9.02 5.47
CA GLY A 53 1.67 -7.57 5.63
C GLY A 53 0.95 -6.79 4.52
N VAL A 54 1.02 -7.23 3.26
CA VAL A 54 0.23 -6.61 2.18
C VAL A 54 -1.27 -6.79 2.43
N ALA A 55 -1.69 -7.99 2.87
CA ALA A 55 -3.08 -8.24 3.24
C ALA A 55 -3.55 -7.36 4.40
N ALA A 56 -2.70 -7.16 5.42
CA ALA A 56 -3.03 -6.27 6.54
C ALA A 56 -3.19 -4.81 6.09
N ILE A 57 -2.29 -4.30 5.24
CA ILE A 57 -2.37 -2.94 4.67
C ILE A 57 -3.66 -2.77 3.85
N LEU A 58 -4.03 -3.78 3.07
CA LEU A 58 -5.28 -3.79 2.31
C LEU A 58 -6.50 -3.74 3.24
N VAL A 59 -6.54 -4.62 4.26
CA VAL A 59 -7.64 -4.65 5.24
C VAL A 59 -7.76 -3.31 5.94
N GLU A 60 -6.67 -2.75 6.44
CA GLU A 60 -6.65 -1.44 7.11
C GLU A 60 -7.16 -0.33 6.18
N SER A 61 -6.73 -0.34 4.92
CA SER A 61 -7.15 0.65 3.91
C SER A 61 -8.64 0.53 3.58
N VAL A 62 -9.14 -0.70 3.44
CA VAL A 62 -10.57 -0.97 3.24
C VAL A 62 -11.39 -0.54 4.46
N LEU A 63 -10.95 -0.85 5.68
CA LEU A 63 -11.65 -0.46 6.91
C LEU A 63 -11.71 1.05 7.08
N ARG A 64 -10.61 1.76 6.78
CA ARG A 64 -10.58 3.23 6.81
C ARG A 64 -11.53 3.86 5.78
N ARG A 65 -11.61 3.30 4.57
CA ARG A 65 -12.43 3.85 3.48
C ARG A 65 -13.90 3.44 3.52
N SER A 66 -14.21 2.26 4.03
CA SER A 66 -15.59 1.76 4.17
C SER A 66 -16.36 2.42 5.32
N GLY A 67 -15.69 3.20 6.16
CA GLY A 67 -16.30 3.85 7.32
C GLY A 67 -16.60 2.92 8.49
N ALA A 68 -16.25 1.62 8.38
CA ALA A 68 -16.44 0.62 9.44
C ALA A 68 -15.54 0.85 10.67
N ALA A 69 -14.52 1.71 10.55
CA ALA A 69 -13.60 2.08 11.62
C ALA A 69 -13.96 3.41 12.33
N ARG A 70 -15.17 3.97 12.11
CA ARG A 70 -15.68 5.12 12.87
C ARG A 70 -16.51 4.72 14.07
#